data_AF-A0A1D6F1Y1-F1
#
_entry.id   AF-A0A1D6F1Y1-F1
#
_cell.length_a   1.000
_cell.length_b   1.000
_cell.length_c   1.000
_cell.angle_alpha   90.00
_cell.angle_beta   90.00
_cell.angle_gamma   90.00
#
_symmetry.space_group_name_H-M   'P 1'
#
loop_
_entity.id
_entity.type
_entity.pdbx_description
1 polymer ?
#
loop_
_entity_poly.entity_id
_entity_poly.type
_entity_poly.pdbx_seq_one_letter_code
_entity_poly.pdbx_strand_id
1 'polypeptide(L)'
;MGRDEMLRRSLVALAAAVALTGLATASLRKAAVTYGFGILAIAGVLLPDWEFFDRDYSQWLTPMPASRRTAAAAAADREHDVWKLLVYLFSQRALK
;
A
#
# COMPACT_ATOMS: atom_id res chain seq x y z
N MET A 1 -9.46 -10.64 4.99
CA MET A 1 -8.01 -10.46 5.20
C MET A 1 -7.71 -8.97 5.24
N GLY A 2 -6.78 -8.51 6.09
CA GLY A 2 -6.39 -7.09 6.14
C GLY A 2 -5.66 -6.67 4.86
N ARG A 3 -5.77 -5.40 4.47
CA ARG A 3 -5.13 -4.86 3.26
C ARG A 3 -3.61 -5.03 3.30
N ASP A 4 -3.02 -4.91 4.49
CA ASP A 4 -1.59 -5.12 4.73
C ASP A 4 -1.15 -6.56 4.50
N GLU A 5 -1.98 -7.54 4.88
CA GLU A 5 -1.69 -8.96 4.64
C GLU A 5 -1.71 -9.27 3.14
N MET A 6 -2.65 -8.67 2.40
CA MET A 6 -2.72 -8.83 0.95
C MET A 6 -1.52 -8.18 0.27
N LEU A 7 -1.14 -6.96 0.69
CA LEU A 7 0.08 -6.29 0.23
C LEU A 7 1.31 -7.15 0.46
N ARG A 8 1.46 -7.68 1.67
CA ARG A 8 2.60 -8.51 2.05
C ARG A 8 2.70 -9.75 1.18
N ARG A 9 1.60 -10.47 0.97
CA ARG A 9 1.56 -11.64 0.08
C ARG A 9 1.92 -11.27 -1.36
N SER A 10 1.38 -10.17 -1.87
CA SER A 10 1.70 -9.69 -3.21
C SER A 10 3.19 -9.34 -3.37
N LEU A 11 3.80 -8.68 -2.37
CA LEU A 11 5.22 -8.36 -2.37
C LEU A 11 6.10 -9.63 -2.31
N VAL A 12 5.71 -10.63 -1.51
CA VAL A 12 6.41 -11.92 -1.46
C VAL A 12 6.32 -12.64 -2.81
N ALA A 13 5.14 -12.67 -3.42
CA ALA A 13 4.96 -13.25 -4.76
C ALA A 13 5.79 -12.50 -5.82
N LEU A 14 5.83 -11.17 -5.75
CA LEU A 14 6.66 -10.36 -6.63
C LEU A 14 8.15 -10.65 -6.44
N ALA A 15 8.62 -10.73 -5.19
CA ALA A 15 10.01 -11.08 -4.91
C ALA A 15 10.38 -12.44 -5.51
N ALA A 16 9.50 -13.43 -5.40
CA ALA A 16 9.69 -14.74 -6.02
C ALA A 16 9.76 -14.65 -7.56
N ALA A 17 8.86 -13.88 -8.19
CA ALA A 17 8.86 -13.68 -9.64
C ALA A 17 10.11 -12.94 -10.14
N VAL A 18 10.59 -11.93 -9.41
CA VAL A 18 11.81 -11.19 -9.72
C VAL A 18 13.03 -12.09 -9.58
N ALA A 19 13.11 -12.87 -8.49
CA ALA A 19 14.20 -13.83 -8.28
C ALA A 19 14.23 -14.88 -9.39
N LEU A 20 13.08 -15.47 -9.72
CA LEU A 20 12.95 -16.43 -10.83
C LEU A 20 13.38 -15.82 -12.16
N THR A 21 12.95 -14.59 -12.45
CA THR A 21 13.36 -13.89 -13.68
C THR A 21 14.86 -13.64 -13.70
N GLY A 22 15.43 -13.20 -12.59
CA GLY A 22 16.87 -12.95 -12.45
C GLY A 22 17.70 -14.22 -12.65
N LEU A 23 17.30 -15.33 -12.01
CA LEU A 23 17.91 -16.65 -12.15
C LEU A 23 17.79 -17.19 -13.58
N ALA A 24 16.60 -17.13 -14.17
CA ALA A 24 16.36 -17.67 -15.51
C ALA A 24 17.05 -16.87 -16.62
N THR A 25 17.23 -15.56 -16.43
CA THR A 25 17.78 -14.69 -17.48
C THR A 25 19.22 -14.25 -17.24
N ALA A 26 19.81 -14.56 -16.08
CA ALA A 26 21.11 -14.08 -15.62
C ALA A 26 21.33 -12.57 -15.82
N SER A 27 20.25 -11.78 -15.84
CA SER A 27 20.27 -10.36 -16.17
C SER A 27 19.51 -9.54 -15.14
N LEU A 28 20.26 -8.71 -14.41
CA LEU A 28 19.70 -7.77 -13.44
C LEU A 28 18.75 -6.75 -14.09
N ARG A 29 18.97 -6.39 -15.36
CA ARG A 29 18.09 -5.45 -16.07
C ARG A 29 16.68 -6.01 -16.22
N LYS A 30 16.55 -7.28 -16.60
CA LYS A 30 15.23 -7.94 -16.71
C LYS A 30 14.58 -8.09 -15.34
N ALA A 31 15.34 -8.44 -14.31
CA ALA A 31 14.83 -8.49 -12.94
C ALA A 31 14.29 -7.12 -12.47
N ALA A 32 14.99 -6.03 -12.77
CA ALA A 32 14.55 -4.67 -12.44
C ALA A 32 13.27 -4.26 -13.18
N VAL A 33 13.14 -4.63 -14.46
CA VAL A 33 11.91 -4.40 -15.24
C VAL A 33 10.74 -5.19 -14.65
N THR A 34 10.94 -6.47 -14.33
CA THR A 34 9.90 -7.30 -13.69
C THR A 34 9.49 -6.72 -12.33
N TYR A 35 10.46 -6.23 -11.56
CA TYR A 35 10.18 -5.58 -10.28
C TYR A 35 9.34 -4.32 -10.48
N GLY A 36 9.76 -3.41 -11.37
CA GLY A 36 9.02 -2.19 -11.66
C GLY A 36 7.60 -2.46 -12.16
N PHE A 37 7.45 -3.40 -13.09
CA PHE A 37 6.16 -3.82 -13.61
C PHE A 37 5.28 -4.44 -12.52
N GLY A 38 5.86 -5.28 -11.66
CA GLY A 38 5.14 -5.89 -10.57
C GLY A 38 4.72 -4.91 -9.48
N ILE A 39 5.55 -3.92 -9.14
CA ILE A 39 5.14 -2.83 -8.24
C ILE A 39 4.00 -2.03 -8.86
N LEU A 40 4.06 -1.70 -10.15
CA LEU A 40 2.97 -1.05 -10.86
C LEU A 40 1.69 -1.89 -10.85
N ALA A 41 1.79 -3.20 -11.04
CA ALA A 41 0.64 -4.11 -10.97
C ALA A 41 0.05 -4.16 -9.55
N ILE A 42 0.87 -4.29 -8.51
CA ILE A 42 0.41 -4.28 -7.11
C ILE A 42 -0.22 -2.93 -6.78
N ALA A 43 0.40 -1.82 -7.16
CA ALA A 43 -0.15 -0.50 -6.96
C ALA A 43 -1.48 -0.36 -7.70
N GLY A 44 -1.56 -0.75 -8.98
CA GLY A 44 -2.79 -0.71 -9.77
C GLY A 44 -3.89 -1.63 -9.26
N VAL A 45 -3.59 -2.63 -8.42
CA VAL A 45 -4.59 -3.53 -7.85
C VAL A 45 -4.96 -3.18 -6.42
N LEU A 46 -4.00 -2.77 -5.60
CA LEU A 46 -4.19 -2.63 -4.15
C LEU A 46 -4.40 -1.19 -3.70
N LEU A 47 -3.90 -0.23 -4.48
CA LEU A 47 -3.99 1.19 -4.17
C LEU A 47 -5.35 1.81 -4.56
N PRO A 48 -5.99 1.46 -5.69
CA PRO A 48 -7.28 2.01 -6.07
C PRO A 48 -8.31 1.85 -4.96
N ASP A 49 -9.01 2.94 -4.66
CA ASP A 49 -10.25 2.84 -3.92
C ASP A 49 -11.32 2.26 -4.86
N TRP A 50 -11.40 0.93 -4.89
CA TRP A 50 -12.30 0.23 -5.81
C TRP A 50 -13.75 0.66 -5.66
N GLU A 51 -14.19 1.11 -4.49
CA GLU A 51 -15.55 1.64 -4.32
C GLU A 51 -15.78 2.96 -5.03
N PHE A 52 -14.74 3.78 -5.20
CA PHE A 52 -14.83 4.98 -6.01
C PHE A 52 -14.96 4.63 -7.50
N PHE A 53 -14.23 3.61 -7.96
CA PHE A 53 -14.22 3.19 -9.36
C PHE A 53 -15.40 2.29 -9.77
N ASP A 54 -16.09 1.65 -8.82
CA ASP A 54 -17.29 0.83 -9.08
C ASP A 54 -18.52 1.67 -9.50
N ARG A 55 -18.40 3.01 -9.45
CA ARG A 55 -19.41 3.95 -9.92
C ARG A 55 -19.33 4.15 -11.43
N ASP A 56 -20.43 4.59 -12.01
CA ASP A 56 -20.47 5.02 -13.41
C ASP A 56 -19.36 6.04 -13.72
N TYR A 57 -18.71 5.90 -14.88
CA TYR A 57 -17.57 6.73 -15.29
C TYR A 57 -17.85 8.25 -15.23
N SER A 58 -19.09 8.66 -15.49
CA SER A 58 -19.51 10.07 -15.40
C SER A 58 -19.41 10.63 -13.98
N GLN A 59 -19.49 9.75 -12.98
CA GLN A 59 -19.48 10.13 -11.57
C GLN A 59 -18.07 10.11 -10.95
N TRP A 60 -17.05 9.64 -11.65
CA TRP A 60 -15.68 9.64 -11.14
C TRP A 60 -15.18 11.08 -10.89
N LEU A 61 -15.55 12.03 -11.75
CA LEU A 61 -15.22 13.44 -11.55
C LEU A 61 -16.14 14.14 -10.52
N THR A 62 -17.16 13.45 -10.03
CA THR A 62 -18.08 14.01 -9.03
C THR A 62 -17.54 13.68 -7.64
N PRO A 63 -17.30 14.70 -6.77
CA PRO A 63 -16.74 14.48 -5.45
C PRO A 63 -17.59 13.48 -4.66
N MET A 64 -16.96 12.37 -4.26
CA MET A 64 -17.60 11.32 -3.49
C MET A 64 -17.90 11.87 -2.08
N PRO A 65 -19.14 11.76 -1.57
CA PRO A 65 -19.40 12.10 -0.18
C PRO A 65 -18.51 11.21 0.70
N ALA A 66 -17.77 11.81 1.63
CA ALA A 66 -16.83 11.09 2.49
C ALA A 66 -17.57 9.94 3.16
N SER A 67 -17.30 8.71 2.70
CA SER A 67 -17.93 7.54 3.28
C SER A 67 -17.52 7.49 4.74
N ARG A 68 -18.43 7.14 5.64
CA ARG A 68 -18.12 7.05 7.08
C ARG A 68 -16.88 6.16 7.31
N ARG A 69 -16.62 5.21 6.39
CA ARG A 69 -15.44 4.35 6.37
C ARG A 69 -14.14 5.05 6.00
N THR A 70 -14.12 5.94 5.01
CA THR A 70 -12.91 6.74 4.66
C THR A 70 -12.62 7.80 5.72
N ALA A 71 -13.65 8.45 6.25
CA ALA A 71 -13.51 9.37 7.38
C ALA A 71 -13.01 8.66 8.66
N ALA A 72 -13.54 7.47 8.97
CA ALA A 72 -13.10 6.68 10.11
C ALA A 72 -11.68 6.11 9.92
N ALA A 73 -11.32 5.66 8.72
CA ALA A 73 -9.97 5.18 8.42
C ALA A 73 -8.94 6.32 8.51
N ALA A 74 -9.25 7.51 7.97
CA ALA A 74 -8.38 8.69 8.06
C ALA A 74 -8.33 9.29 9.48
N ALA A 75 -9.34 9.04 10.31
CA ALA A 75 -9.31 9.40 11.74
C ALA A 75 -8.46 8.41 12.54
N ALA A 76 -8.59 7.11 12.29
CA ALA A 76 -7.81 6.06 12.95
C ALA A 76 -6.31 6.15 12.62
N ASP A 77 -5.96 6.49 11.38
CA ASP A 77 -4.56 6.69 10.97
C ASP A 77 -3.90 7.86 11.72
N ARG A 78 -4.63 8.98 11.85
CA ARG A 78 -4.18 10.13 12.66
C ARG A 78 -4.03 9.79 14.14
N GLU A 79 -4.94 9.00 14.70
CA GLU A 79 -4.84 8.58 16.10
C GLU A 79 -3.60 7.70 16.32
N HIS A 80 -3.32 6.76 15.42
CA HIS A 80 -2.16 5.88 15.51
C HIS A 80 -0.83 6.65 15.43
N ASP A 81 -0.73 7.68 14.58
CA ASP A 81 0.45 8.56 14.51
C ASP A 81 0.66 9.39 15.79
N VAL A 82 -0.42 9.86 16.42
CA VAL A 82 -0.34 10.60 17.70
C VAL A 82 0.21 9.72 18.81
N TRP A 83 -0.27 8.48 18.94
CA TRP A 83 0.26 7.54 19.93
C TRP A 83 1.73 7.24 19.69
N LYS A 84 2.16 7.10 18.44
CA LYS A 84 3.55 6.87 18.08
C LYS A 84 4.46 8.04 18.48
N LEU A 85 4.00 9.27 18.25
CA LEU A 85 4.67 10.51 18.70
C LEU A 85 4.77 10.59 20.22
N LEU A 86 3.70 10.27 20.94
CA LEU A 86 3.71 10.26 22.40
C LEU A 86 4.66 9.22 22.96
N VAL A 87 4.64 8.00 22.44
CA VAL A 87 5.58 6.93 22.83
C VAL A 87 7.04 7.36 22.58
N TYR A 88 7.31 7.98 21.43
CA TYR A 88 8.65 8.50 21.13
C TYR A 88 9.08 9.59 22.12
N LEU A 89 8.18 10.53 22.44
CA LEU A 89 8.43 11.59 23.41
C LEU A 89 8.69 11.02 24.82
N PHE A 90 7.90 10.04 25.26
CA PHE A 90 8.09 9.38 26.56
C PHE A 90 9.40 8.58 26.61
N SER A 91 9.76 7.90 25.52
CA SER A 91 11.04 7.18 25.41
C SER A 91 12.22 8.14 25.51
N GLN A 92 12.16 9.32 24.87
CA GLN A 92 13.20 10.35 24.97
C GLN A 92 13.30 10.96 26.38
N ARG A 93 12.18 11.01 27.11
CA ARG A 93 12.14 11.56 28.47
C ARG A 93 12.67 10.60 29.53
N ALA A 94 12.64 9.29 29.26
CA ALA A 94 13.18 8.26 30.15
C ALA A 94 14.70 8.07 30.03
N LEU A 95 15.34 8.63 28.99
CA LEU A 95 16.78 8.54 28.75
C LEU A 95 17.58 9.76 29.25
N LYS A 96 16.91 10.70 29.92
CA LYS A 96 17.51 11.87 30.60
C LYS A 96 17.32 11.75 32.10
#